data_AF-A0A944HMV5-F1
#
_entry.id   AF-A0A944HMV5-F1
#
_cell.length_a   1.000
_cell.length_b   1.000
_cell.length_c   1.000
_cell.angle_alpha   90.00
_cell.angle_beta   90.00
_cell.angle_gamma   90.00
#
_symmetry.space_group_name_H-M   'P 1'
#
loop_
_entity.id
_entity.type
_entity.pdbx_description
1 polymer ?
#
loop_
_entity_poly.entity_id
_entity_poly.type
_entity_poly.pdbx_seq_one_letter_code
_entity_poly.pdbx_strand_id
1 'polypeptide(L)'
;MRARLRETAVELAEVLWREHIVYRDRSGHVVIRGEHVQRWISLAPAGGHDEILVRAGRILDGGTTAPARSEAVVPLSAGTSELAAACRRLLAETASDPAPHNPRPARRVGSRRVPRGRHTGLGSWLVITCMAALIAACLYSTWVTSGR
;
A
#
# COMPACT_ATOMS: atom_id res chain seq x y z
N MET A 1 9.38 15.80 -13.52
CA MET A 1 8.88 14.41 -13.44
C MET A 1 7.79 14.21 -12.40
N ARG A 2 8.02 14.43 -11.10
CA ARG A 2 7.03 14.14 -10.03
C ARG A 2 5.69 14.87 -10.17
N ALA A 3 5.69 16.15 -10.52
CA ALA A 3 4.47 16.93 -10.74
C ALA A 3 3.66 16.36 -11.92
N ARG A 4 4.32 16.18 -13.07
CA ARG A 4 3.76 15.53 -14.27
C ARG A 4 3.14 14.17 -13.97
N LEU A 5 3.82 13.33 -13.19
CA LEU A 5 3.31 12.00 -12.82
C LEU A 5 2.04 12.09 -11.96
N ARG A 6 1.93 13.09 -11.08
CA ARG A 6 0.71 13.35 -10.31
C ARG A 6 -0.43 13.86 -11.20
N GLU A 7 -0.15 14.78 -12.11
CA GLU A 7 -1.14 15.30 -13.07
C GLU A 7 -1.69 14.17 -13.94
N THR A 8 -0.80 13.37 -14.55
CA THR A 8 -1.21 12.19 -15.33
C THR A 8 -2.01 11.20 -14.49
N ALA A 9 -1.66 10.99 -13.22
CA ALA A 9 -2.43 10.10 -12.35
C ALA A 9 -3.85 10.63 -12.08
N VAL A 10 -4.03 11.94 -11.93
CA VAL A 10 -5.35 12.56 -11.76
C VAL A 10 -6.17 12.39 -13.03
N GLU A 11 -5.62 12.69 -14.19
CA GLU A 11 -6.31 12.47 -15.47
C GLU A 11 -6.70 11.00 -15.69
N LEU A 12 -5.78 10.07 -15.37
CA LEU A 12 -6.07 8.65 -15.47
C LEU A 12 -7.17 8.22 -14.51
N ALA A 13 -7.21 8.77 -13.30
CA ALA A 13 -8.21 8.42 -12.31
C ALA A 13 -9.63 8.75 -12.79
N GLU A 14 -9.81 9.94 -13.38
CA GLU A 14 -11.08 10.38 -13.98
C GLU A 14 -11.55 9.46 -15.11
N VAL A 15 -10.62 8.97 -15.94
CA VAL A 15 -10.93 8.07 -17.06
C VAL A 15 -11.21 6.64 -16.61
N LEU A 16 -10.54 6.19 -15.55
CA LEU A 16 -10.65 4.81 -15.07
C LEU A 16 -11.91 4.60 -14.24
N TRP A 17 -12.22 5.54 -13.34
CA TRP A 17 -13.16 5.32 -12.26
C TRP A 17 -13.98 6.56 -11.91
N ARG A 18 -15.29 6.37 -11.75
CA ARG A 18 -16.22 7.42 -11.31
C ARG A 18 -15.93 7.93 -9.90
N GLU A 19 -15.54 7.03 -8.99
CA GLU A 19 -15.17 7.37 -7.61
C GLU A 19 -13.74 6.93 -7.34
N HIS A 20 -12.86 7.88 -7.03
CA HIS A 20 -11.45 7.59 -6.86
C HIS A 20 -10.80 8.52 -5.83
N ILE A 21 -9.69 8.05 -5.25
CA ILE A 21 -8.78 8.87 -4.43
C ILE A 21 -7.40 8.76 -5.05
N VAL A 22 -6.72 9.91 -5.21
CA VAL A 22 -5.33 9.97 -5.64
C VAL A 22 -4.47 10.48 -4.49
N TYR A 23 -3.48 9.71 -4.09
CA TYR A 23 -2.53 10.11 -3.04
C TYR A 23 -1.11 9.71 -3.39
N ARG A 24 -0.16 10.22 -2.60
CA ARG A 24 1.25 9.87 -2.72
C ARG A 24 1.66 9.04 -1.52
N ASP A 25 2.34 7.92 -1.76
CA ASP A 25 2.84 7.08 -0.67
C ASP A 25 4.19 7.58 -0.13
N ARG A 26 4.67 6.93 0.93
CA ARG A 26 5.96 7.23 1.57
C ARG A 26 7.18 6.97 0.67
N SER A 27 7.03 6.10 -0.33
CA SER A 27 8.06 5.81 -1.34
C SER A 27 8.05 6.85 -2.48
N GLY A 28 7.04 7.73 -2.48
CA GLY A 28 6.86 8.77 -3.46
C GLY A 28 6.11 8.32 -4.71
N HIS A 29 5.55 7.12 -4.73
CA HIS A 29 4.67 6.63 -5.80
C HIS A 29 3.31 7.32 -5.70
N VAL A 30 2.68 7.55 -6.84
CA VAL A 30 1.31 8.08 -6.88
C VAL A 30 0.35 6.92 -7.01
N VAL A 31 -0.60 6.81 -6.09
CA VAL A 31 -1.56 5.72 -6.00
C VAL A 31 -2.95 6.25 -6.31
N ILE A 32 -3.63 5.60 -7.24
CA ILE A 32 -5.03 5.78 -7.56
C ILE A 32 -5.79 4.63 -6.90
N ARG A 33 -6.80 4.96 -6.10
CA ARG A 33 -7.58 3.99 -5.34
C ARG A 33 -9.05 4.11 -5.69
N GLY A 34 -9.64 3.01 -6.17
CA GLY A 34 -11.07 2.88 -6.47
C GLY A 34 -11.71 1.92 -5.48
N GLU A 35 -12.22 2.45 -4.37
CA GLU A 35 -12.85 1.64 -3.31
C GLU A 35 -14.08 0.88 -3.83
N HIS A 36 -14.93 1.56 -4.60
CA HIS A 36 -16.16 1.01 -5.19
C HIS A 36 -15.92 -0.21 -6.10
N VAL A 37 -14.73 -0.35 -6.68
CA VAL A 37 -14.32 -1.52 -7.50
C VAL A 37 -13.32 -2.43 -6.78
N GLN A 38 -12.92 -2.10 -5.54
CA GLN A 38 -11.89 -2.80 -4.77
C GLN A 38 -10.57 -2.96 -5.54
N ARG A 39 -10.13 -1.92 -6.25
CA ARG A 39 -8.89 -1.94 -7.06
C ARG A 39 -8.02 -0.72 -6.79
N TRP A 40 -6.72 -0.90 -6.94
CA TRP A 40 -5.75 0.20 -6.88
C TRP A 40 -4.72 0.09 -8.00
N ILE A 41 -4.19 1.24 -8.40
CA ILE A 41 -3.07 1.39 -9.35
C ILE A 41 -2.01 2.27 -8.70
N SER A 42 -0.72 1.93 -8.83
CA SER A 42 0.38 2.83 -8.49
C SER A 42 1.21 3.18 -9.71
N LEU A 43 1.62 4.42 -9.80
CA LEU A 43 2.55 4.94 -10.79
C LEU A 43 3.85 5.37 -10.09
N ALA A 44 4.97 4.91 -10.60
CA ALA A 44 6.30 5.28 -10.15
C ALA A 44 7.20 5.58 -11.35
N PRO A 45 8.19 6.48 -11.25
CA PRO A 45 9.22 6.59 -12.27
C PRO A 45 9.92 5.23 -12.47
N ALA A 46 10.09 4.80 -13.71
CA ALA A 46 10.98 3.69 -14.03
C ALA A 46 12.41 4.21 -14.22
N GLY A 47 13.38 3.30 -14.31
CA GLY A 47 14.80 3.65 -14.48
C GLY A 47 15.12 4.35 -15.80
N GLY A 48 14.27 4.20 -16.82
CA GLY A 48 14.40 4.85 -18.13
C GLY A 48 13.95 6.31 -18.17
N HIS A 49 14.39 7.03 -19.21
CA HIS A 49 13.92 8.39 -19.46
C HIS A 49 12.47 8.35 -19.95
N ASP A 50 11.57 9.09 -19.29
CA ASP A 50 10.14 9.16 -19.62
C ASP A 50 9.37 7.83 -19.44
N GLU A 51 9.96 6.82 -18.81
CA GLU A 51 9.27 5.58 -18.49
C GLU A 51 8.65 5.61 -17.09
N ILE A 52 7.50 4.99 -16.94
CA ILE A 52 6.85 4.78 -15.65
C ILE A 52 6.53 3.31 -15.42
N LEU A 53 6.71 2.88 -14.19
CA LEU A 53 6.25 1.59 -13.71
C LEU A 53 4.82 1.74 -13.18
N VAL A 54 3.91 1.03 -13.83
CA VAL A 54 2.50 0.92 -13.44
C VAL A 54 2.30 -0.43 -12.76
N ARG A 55 1.74 -0.41 -11.56
CA ARG A 55 1.36 -1.63 -10.82
C ARG A 55 -0.13 -1.61 -10.53
N ALA A 56 -0.76 -2.76 -10.59
CA ALA A 56 -2.17 -2.92 -10.24
C ALA A 56 -2.36 -4.00 -9.16
N GLY A 57 -3.35 -3.78 -8.31
CA GLY A 57 -3.68 -4.70 -7.24
C GLY A 57 -5.12 -4.56 -6.76
N ARG A 58 -5.44 -5.34 -5.73
CA ARG A 58 -6.77 -5.37 -5.09
C ARG A 58 -6.76 -4.62 -3.77
N ILE A 59 -7.91 -4.06 -3.44
CA ILE A 59 -8.19 -3.58 -2.09
C ILE A 59 -8.93 -4.72 -1.37
N LEU A 60 -8.48 -5.07 -0.18
CA LEU A 60 -9.09 -6.09 0.66
C LEU A 60 -10.20 -5.48 1.51
N ASP A 61 -11.06 -6.34 2.03
CA ASP A 61 -12.04 -5.97 3.05
C ASP A 61 -11.34 -5.31 4.24
N GLY A 62 -11.87 -4.17 4.68
CA GLY A 62 -11.22 -3.30 5.67
C GLY A 62 -10.27 -2.26 5.08
N GLY A 63 -10.20 -2.14 3.75
CA GLY A 63 -9.51 -1.03 3.08
C GLY A 63 -7.98 -1.16 3.06
N THR A 64 -7.46 -2.37 3.20
CA THR A 64 -6.02 -2.64 3.06
C THR A 64 -5.69 -2.90 1.59
N THR A 65 -4.71 -2.18 1.04
CA THR A 65 -4.19 -2.45 -0.30
C THR A 65 -3.34 -3.73 -0.28
N ALA A 66 -3.77 -4.76 -0.98
CA ALA A 66 -2.97 -5.97 -1.19
C ALA A 66 -1.72 -5.64 -2.04
N PRO A 67 -0.65 -6.47 -1.99
CA PRO A 67 0.48 -6.35 -2.90
C PRO A 67 0.07 -6.33 -4.37
N ALA A 68 0.91 -5.70 -5.21
CA ALA A 68 0.72 -5.70 -6.65
C ALA A 68 0.67 -7.13 -7.19
N ARG A 69 -0.23 -7.38 -8.14
CA ARG A 69 -0.35 -8.67 -8.82
C ARG A 69 0.11 -8.60 -10.27
N SER A 70 -0.03 -7.44 -10.89
CA SER A 70 0.34 -7.20 -12.28
C SER A 70 1.12 -5.89 -12.37
N GLU A 71 2.17 -5.87 -13.18
CA GLU A 71 3.05 -4.70 -13.36
C GLU A 71 3.44 -4.54 -14.84
N ALA A 72 3.59 -3.31 -15.31
CA ALA A 72 4.13 -3.02 -16.63
C ALA A 72 4.91 -1.69 -16.62
N VAL A 73 5.94 -1.59 -17.47
CA VAL A 73 6.62 -0.33 -17.78
C VAL A 73 5.97 0.26 -19.03
N VAL A 74 5.61 1.55 -18.96
CA VAL A 74 4.92 2.27 -20.04
C VAL A 74 5.59 3.64 -20.26
N PRO A 75 5.73 4.12 -21.51
CA PRO A 75 6.17 5.49 -21.77
C PRO A 75 5.13 6.50 -21.27
N LEU A 76 5.57 7.54 -20.57
CA LEU A 76 4.71 8.64 -20.11
C LEU A 76 4.26 9.53 -21.28
N SER A 77 5.06 9.60 -22.35
CA SER A 77 4.76 10.30 -23.62
C SER A 77 3.71 9.61 -24.49
N ALA A 78 3.35 8.35 -24.21
CA ALA A 78 2.30 7.62 -24.91
C ALA A 78 0.90 8.29 -24.79
N GLY A 79 0.73 9.16 -23.80
CA GLY A 79 -0.51 9.88 -23.55
C GLY A 79 -1.53 9.09 -22.72
N THR A 80 -2.54 9.80 -22.25
CA THR A 80 -3.48 9.31 -21.23
C THR A 80 -4.35 8.14 -21.72
N SER A 81 -4.68 8.08 -23.00
CA SER A 81 -5.49 6.99 -23.58
C SER A 81 -4.77 5.65 -23.59
N GLU A 82 -3.50 5.63 -24.01
CA GLU A 82 -2.66 4.43 -24.04
C GLU A 82 -2.35 3.95 -22.62
N LEU A 83 -2.01 4.89 -21.73
CA LEU A 83 -1.83 4.60 -20.30
C LEU A 83 -3.10 4.01 -19.68
N ALA A 84 -4.28 4.56 -19.99
CA ALA A 84 -5.55 4.02 -19.50
C ALA A 84 -5.82 2.61 -20.05
N ALA A 85 -5.47 2.33 -21.31
CA ALA A 85 -5.59 1.00 -21.88
C ALA A 85 -4.65 -0.01 -21.18
N ALA A 86 -3.40 0.37 -20.93
CA ALA A 86 -2.45 -0.44 -20.15
C ALA A 86 -2.95 -0.70 -18.72
N CYS A 87 -3.46 0.33 -18.05
CA CYS A 87 -4.06 0.21 -16.71
C CYS A 87 -5.24 -0.76 -16.70
N ARG A 88 -6.18 -0.63 -17.66
CA ARG A 88 -7.32 -1.55 -17.79
C ARG A 88 -6.88 -3.00 -18.01
N ARG A 89 -5.82 -3.21 -18.81
CA ARG A 89 -5.24 -4.54 -19.02
C ARG A 89 -4.70 -5.13 -17.72
N LEU A 90 -3.88 -4.39 -16.98
CA LEU A 90 -3.33 -4.83 -15.69
C LEU A 90 -4.43 -5.11 -14.64
N LEU A 91 -5.50 -4.31 -14.64
CA LEU A 91 -6.65 -4.52 -13.78
C LEU A 91 -7.42 -5.80 -14.13
N ALA A 92 -7.56 -6.10 -15.42
CA ALA A 92 -8.18 -7.35 -15.90
C ALA A 92 -7.33 -8.56 -15.53
N GLU A 93 -6.01 -8.51 -15.75
CA GLU A 93 -5.05 -9.54 -15.29
C GLU A 93 -5.18 -9.79 -13.79
N THR A 94 -5.28 -8.71 -13.01
CA THR A 94 -5.48 -8.78 -11.55
C THR A 94 -6.84 -9.37 -11.17
N ALA A 95 -7.86 -9.32 -12.01
CA ALA A 95 -9.17 -9.94 -11.77
C ALA A 95 -9.15 -11.45 -12.06
N SER A 96 -8.36 -11.88 -13.04
CA SER A 96 -8.23 -13.29 -13.44
C SER A 96 -7.44 -14.16 -12.45
N ASP A 97 -6.60 -13.57 -11.61
CA ASP A 97 -5.88 -14.30 -10.56
C ASP A 97 -6.88 -14.84 -9.51
N PRO A 98 -7.06 -16.17 -9.33
CA PRO A 98 -8.01 -16.67 -8.35
C PRO A 98 -7.66 -16.13 -6.97
N ALA A 99 -8.60 -15.42 -6.32
CA ALA A 99 -8.47 -15.12 -4.90
C ALA A 99 -8.19 -16.44 -4.17
N PRO A 100 -7.25 -16.49 -3.20
CA PRO A 100 -7.04 -17.70 -2.42
C PRO A 100 -8.38 -18.09 -1.82
N HIS A 101 -8.99 -19.14 -2.37
CA HIS A 101 -10.25 -19.68 -1.90
C HIS A 101 -10.03 -20.07 -0.45
N ASN A 102 -10.76 -19.42 0.46
CA ASN A 102 -10.84 -19.84 1.84
C ASN A 102 -11.20 -21.34 1.86
N PRO A 103 -10.35 -22.25 2.36
CA PRO A 103 -10.75 -23.63 2.48
C PRO A 103 -11.78 -23.70 3.61
N ARG A 104 -13.04 -23.85 3.23
CA ARG A 104 -14.12 -24.34 4.12
C ARG A 104 -13.62 -25.63 4.81
N PRO A 105 -13.94 -25.87 6.10
CA PRO A 105 -13.07 -26.68 6.95
C PRO A 105 -13.18 -28.17 6.62
N ALA A 106 -12.22 -28.67 5.84
CA ALA A 106 -12.00 -30.10 5.67
C ALA A 106 -11.10 -30.60 6.81
N ARG A 107 -11.75 -31.38 7.69
CA ARG A 107 -11.24 -32.46 8.55
C ARG A 107 -9.70 -32.64 8.62
N ARG A 108 -9.20 -32.52 9.85
CA ARG A 108 -7.86 -32.85 10.34
C ARG A 108 -7.18 -34.02 9.62
N VAL A 109 -6.00 -33.76 9.06
CA VAL A 109 -4.85 -34.69 9.09
C VAL A 109 -3.60 -33.86 9.40
N GLY A 110 -2.86 -34.30 10.39
CA GLY A 110 -1.84 -33.52 11.08
C GLY A 110 -0.64 -33.13 10.21
N SER A 111 -0.26 -31.86 10.33
CA SER A 111 1.10 -31.40 10.12
C SER A 111 1.48 -30.45 11.26
N ARG A 112 2.72 -30.58 11.73
CA ARG A 112 3.32 -30.07 12.96
C ARG A 112 2.76 -28.72 13.46
N ARG A 113 2.35 -28.71 14.73
CA ARG A 113 2.13 -27.47 15.51
C ARG A 113 3.46 -26.69 15.57
N VAL A 114 3.55 -25.60 14.83
CA VAL A 114 4.50 -24.52 15.14
C VAL A 114 3.85 -23.69 16.25
N PRO A 115 4.53 -23.44 17.39
CA PRO A 115 3.91 -22.76 18.51
C PRO A 115 3.59 -21.30 18.14
N ARG A 116 2.37 -20.88 18.52
CA ARG A 116 1.96 -19.47 18.63
C ARG A 116 2.97 -18.74 19.53
N GLY A 117 3.90 -18.03 18.90
CA GLY A 117 4.83 -17.10 19.54
C GLY A 117 4.26 -15.69 19.53
N ARG A 118 4.30 -15.05 20.69
CA ARG A 118 3.59 -13.83 21.09
C ARG A 118 3.97 -12.60 20.26
N HIS A 119 2.99 -11.71 20.14
CA HIS A 119 3.12 -10.35 19.64
C HIS A 119 4.19 -9.56 20.42
N THR A 120 4.81 -8.61 19.71
CA THR A 120 5.92 -7.71 20.09
C THR A 120 7.31 -8.27 19.79
N GLY A 121 7.81 -7.94 18.60
CA GLY A 121 9.23 -8.11 18.27
C GLY A 121 10.10 -7.32 19.26
N LEU A 122 11.31 -7.80 19.53
CA LEU A 122 12.28 -7.21 20.48
C LEU A 122 12.44 -5.68 20.33
N GLY A 123 12.34 -5.15 19.10
CA GLY A 123 12.37 -3.71 18.85
C GLY A 123 11.18 -2.95 19.46
N SER A 124 9.98 -3.53 19.45
CA SER A 124 8.79 -2.92 20.07
C SER A 124 8.91 -2.85 21.59
N TRP A 125 9.56 -3.83 22.22
CA TRP A 125 9.76 -3.83 23.66
C TRP A 125 10.75 -2.74 24.10
N LEU A 126 11.82 -2.55 23.32
CA LEU A 126 12.85 -1.54 23.58
C LEU A 126 12.32 -0.11 23.43
N VAL A 127 11.42 0.13 22.48
CA VAL A 127 10.72 1.41 22.32
C VAL A 127 9.81 1.70 23.52
N ILE A 128 9.09 0.70 24.01
CA ILE A 128 8.19 0.86 25.16
C ILE A 128 8.97 1.18 26.43
N THR A 129 10.07 0.47 26.73
CA THR A 129 10.91 0.77 27.90
C THR A 129 11.57 2.13 27.79
N CYS A 130 12.03 2.52 26.59
CA CYS A 130 12.58 3.85 26.36
C CYS A 130 11.53 4.95 26.61
N MET A 131 10.31 4.80 26.09
CA MET A 131 9.24 5.77 26.32
C MET A 131 8.82 5.86 27.79
N ALA A 132 8.71 4.73 28.49
CA ALA A 132 8.37 4.71 29.91
C ALA A 132 9.44 5.44 30.75
N ALA A 133 10.73 5.26 30.43
CA ALA A 133 11.82 5.95 31.11
C ALA A 133 11.79 7.47 30.88
N LEU A 134 11.50 7.91 29.64
CA LEU A 134 11.37 9.34 29.32
C LEU A 134 10.20 9.99 30.06
N ILE A 135 9.05 9.31 30.16
CA ILE A 135 7.88 9.81 30.88
C ILE A 135 8.20 9.94 32.37
N ALA A 136 8.85 8.93 32.97
CA ALA A 136 9.25 8.97 34.37
C ALA A 136 10.25 10.10 34.66
N ALA A 137 11.25 10.30 33.78
CA ALA A 137 12.22 11.39 33.90
C ALA A 137 11.55 12.76 33.76
N CYS A 138 10.60 12.90 32.84
CA CYS A 138 9.85 14.13 32.64
C CYS A 138 9.01 14.48 33.89
N LEU A 139 8.27 13.51 34.43
CA LEU A 139 7.50 13.70 35.66
C LEU A 139 8.41 14.03 36.85
N TYR A 140 9.52 13.33 37.01
CA TYR A 140 10.49 13.62 38.07
C TYR A 140 11.06 15.04 37.95
N SER A 141 11.39 15.49 36.73
CA SER A 141 11.86 16.85 36.51
C SER A 141 10.80 17.89 36.85
N THR A 142 9.55 17.69 36.45
CA THR A 142 8.45 18.60 36.80
C THR A 142 8.21 18.66 38.31
N TRP A 143 8.28 17.52 39.01
CA TRP A 143 8.17 17.47 40.47
C TRP A 143 9.33 18.16 41.19
N VAL A 144 10.56 17.95 40.73
CA VAL A 144 11.77 18.62 41.28
C VAL A 144 11.75 20.13 41.01
N THR A 145 11.25 20.56 39.86
CA THR A 145 11.13 21.98 39.52
C THR A 145 9.98 22.67 40.25
N SER A 146 8.91 21.95 40.61
CA SER A 146 7.81 22.49 41.43
C SER A 146 8.09 22.53 42.94
N GLY A 147 9.18 21.90 43.41
CA GLY A 147 9.58 21.86 44.81
C GLY A 147 10.62 22.91 45.24
N ARG A 148 10.88 23.93 44.42
CA ARG A 148 11.82 25.02 44.69
C ARG A 148 11.10 26.36 44.55
#